data_AF-G7SGF8-F1
#
_entry.id   AF-G7SGF8-F1
#
_cell.length_a   1.000
_cell.length_b   1.000
_cell.length_c   1.000
_cell.angle_alpha   90.00
_cell.angle_beta   90.00
_cell.angle_gamma   90.00
#
_symmetry.space_group_name_H-M   'P 1'
#
loop_
_entity.id
_entity.type
_entity.pdbx_description
1 polymer ?
#
loop_
_entity_poly.entity_id
_entity_poly.type
_entity_poly.pdbx_seq_one_letter_code
_entity_poly.pdbx_strand_id
1 'polypeptide(L)'
;MVHEMLLAPKPFEMMKSGQKTIELRLYDEKRKYIRIGDFIRFYCTENQTQTIEVQVLDLHIFDNFAQLYKELDLLSCGYTKSSIKEAKPEDMEVYYSREQLEQYGAVGIELRVIDSI
;
A
#
# COMPACT_ATOMS: atom_id res chain seq x y z
N MET A 1 14.17 -9.98 4.82
CA MET A 1 13.59 -9.67 6.16
C MET A 1 12.08 -9.82 6.08
N VAL A 2 11.37 -10.02 7.19
CA VAL A 2 9.89 -10.01 7.22
C VAL A 2 9.42 -8.80 8.01
N HIS A 3 8.57 -7.98 7.40
CA HIS A 3 7.93 -6.83 8.02
C HIS A 3 6.47 -7.15 8.34
N GLU A 4 5.95 -6.66 9.46
CA GLU A 4 4.56 -6.90 9.86
C GLU A 4 3.75 -5.61 9.87
N MET A 5 2.56 -5.65 9.25
CA MET A 5 1.70 -4.49 9.07
C MET A 5 0.22 -4.84 9.14
N LEU A 6 -0.59 -3.85 9.52
CA LEU A 6 -2.04 -3.95 9.46
C LEU A 6 -2.55 -3.43 8.10
N LEU A 7 -3.60 -4.07 7.60
CA LEU A 7 -4.28 -3.70 6.36
C LEU A 7 -5.79 -3.71 6.57
N ALA A 8 -6.46 -2.67 6.07
CA ALA A 8 -7.92 -2.61 6.14
C ALA A 8 -8.54 -3.75 5.29
N PRO A 9 -9.78 -4.19 5.58
CA PRO A 9 -10.37 -5.36 4.94
C PRO A 9 -10.49 -5.24 3.42
N LYS A 10 -10.92 -4.06 2.93
CA LYS A 10 -11.06 -3.83 1.49
C LYS A 10 -9.73 -4.00 0.72
N PRO A 11 -8.64 -3.29 1.05
CA PRO A 11 -7.36 -3.50 0.37
C PRO A 11 -6.78 -4.90 0.61
N PHE A 12 -7.07 -5.53 1.75
CA PHE A 12 -6.68 -6.91 2.02
C PHE A 12 -7.31 -7.89 1.01
N GLU A 13 -8.63 -7.84 0.82
CA GLU A 13 -9.32 -8.70 -0.16
C GLU A 13 -8.91 -8.39 -1.61
N MET A 14 -8.66 -7.12 -1.92
CA MET A 14 -8.15 -6.74 -3.26
C MET A 14 -6.75 -7.28 -3.51
N MET A 15 -5.90 -7.32 -2.49
CA MET A 15 -4.57 -7.90 -2.59
C MET A 15 -4.66 -9.43 -2.70
N LYS A 16 -5.50 -10.07 -1.87
CA LYS A 16 -5.75 -11.53 -1.90
C LYS A 16 -6.25 -12.01 -3.26
N SER A 17 -7.11 -11.21 -3.92
CA SER A 17 -7.63 -11.49 -5.26
C SER A 17 -6.68 -11.12 -6.40
N GLY A 18 -5.52 -10.53 -6.10
CA GLY A 18 -4.54 -10.09 -7.11
C GLY A 18 -4.91 -8.81 -7.86
N GLN A 19 -6.00 -8.13 -7.48
CA GLN A 19 -6.41 -6.87 -8.10
C GLN A 19 -5.51 -5.70 -7.68
N LYS A 20 -5.00 -5.75 -6.43
CA LYS A 20 -4.10 -4.76 -5.87
C LYS A 20 -2.71 -5.35 -5.72
N THR A 21 -1.77 -4.86 -6.52
CA THR A 21 -0.37 -5.29 -6.55
C THR A 21 0.59 -4.20 -6.08
N ILE A 22 0.11 -2.96 -5.91
CA ILE A 22 0.90 -1.85 -5.36
C ILE A 22 0.22 -1.35 -4.08
N GLU A 23 0.92 -1.41 -2.96
CA GLU A 23 0.46 -0.89 -1.67
C GLU A 23 0.97 0.53 -1.41
N LEU A 24 0.06 1.43 -1.04
CA LEU A 24 0.37 2.84 -0.82
C LEU A 24 0.62 3.09 0.67
N ARG A 25 1.76 3.66 1.01
CA ARG A 25 2.11 4.04 2.39
C ARG A 25 2.85 5.37 2.42
N LEU A 26 2.88 6.00 3.60
CA LEU A 26 3.86 7.04 3.87
C LEU A 26 5.27 6.44 3.76
N TYR A 27 6.21 7.24 3.26
CA TYR A 27 7.63 6.94 3.30
C TYR A 27 8.22 7.32 4.67
N ASP A 28 7.60 6.74 5.72
CA ASP A 28 7.95 6.94 7.12
C ASP A 28 9.20 6.13 7.52
N GLU A 29 9.70 6.38 8.74
CA GLU A 29 10.89 5.69 9.26
C GLU A 29 10.77 4.17 9.23
N LYS A 30 9.56 3.60 9.41
CA LYS A 30 9.36 2.15 9.34
C LYS A 30 9.46 1.65 7.89
N ARG A 31 8.87 2.37 6.93
CA ARG A 31 8.84 1.99 5.51
C ARG A 31 10.18 2.21 4.82
N LYS A 32 11.01 3.13 5.31
CA LYS A 32 12.40 3.32 4.84
C LYS A 32 13.31 2.10 5.02
N TYR A 33 12.98 1.19 5.94
CA TYR A 33 13.75 -0.04 6.14
C TYR A 33 13.37 -1.18 5.17
N ILE A 34 12.29 -1.03 4.42
CA ILE A 34 11.85 -2.04 3.46
C ILE A 34 12.80 -2.04 2.28
N ARG A 35 13.20 -3.23 1.83
CA ARG A 35 14.05 -3.42 0.66
C ARG A 35 13.38 -4.34 -0.35
N ILE A 36 13.75 -4.18 -1.60
CA ILE A 36 13.40 -5.13 -2.66
C ILE A 36 13.89 -6.52 -2.24
N GLY A 37 13.02 -7.52 -2.39
CA GLY A 37 13.25 -8.89 -1.96
C GLY A 37 12.87 -9.20 -0.50
N ASP A 38 12.51 -8.20 0.30
CA ASP A 38 11.89 -8.43 1.61
C ASP A 38 10.47 -9.00 1.47
N PHE A 39 9.97 -9.51 2.58
CA PHE A 39 8.60 -9.98 2.71
C PHE A 39 7.81 -9.06 3.64
N ILE A 40 6.52 -8.92 3.39
CA ILE A 40 5.59 -8.24 4.28
C ILE A 40 4.45 -9.20 4.60
N ARG A 41 4.17 -9.36 5.89
CA ARG A 41 2.97 -10.04 6.37
C ARG A 41 1.93 -9.00 6.76
N PHE A 42 0.83 -8.97 6.02
CA PHE A 42 -0.33 -8.16 6.32
C PHE A 42 -1.31 -8.94 7.18
N TYR A 43 -1.82 -8.27 8.21
CA TYR A 43 -2.90 -8.76 9.07
C TYR A 43 -4.16 -7.94 8.78
N CYS A 44 -5.28 -8.60 8.55
CA CYS A 44 -6.55 -7.90 8.38
C CYS A 44 -6.97 -7.23 9.70
N THR A 45 -7.32 -5.95 9.67
CA THR A 45 -7.68 -5.20 10.88
C THR A 45 -8.96 -5.71 11.55
N GLU A 46 -9.90 -6.28 10.79
CA GLU A 46 -11.15 -6.85 11.33
C GLU A 46 -10.96 -8.26 11.89
N ASN A 47 -10.02 -9.03 11.32
CA ASN A 47 -9.69 -10.36 11.79
C ASN A 47 -8.19 -10.67 11.62
N GLN A 48 -7.42 -10.54 12.70
CA GLN A 48 -5.97 -10.76 12.66
C GLN A 48 -5.56 -12.23 12.51
N THR A 49 -6.51 -13.19 12.52
CA THR A 49 -6.19 -14.57 12.11
C THR A 49 -6.02 -14.68 10.60
N GLN A 50 -6.53 -13.73 9.82
CA GLN A 50 -6.35 -13.68 8.37
C GLN A 50 -5.07 -12.93 8.03
N THR A 51 -4.26 -13.54 7.19
CA THR A 51 -2.97 -12.97 6.79
C THR A 51 -2.69 -13.13 5.30
N ILE A 52 -1.94 -12.19 4.74
CA ILE A 52 -1.37 -12.29 3.40
C ILE A 52 0.12 -12.06 3.55
N GLU A 53 0.93 -12.98 3.04
CA GLU A 53 2.36 -12.80 2.90
C GLU A 53 2.70 -12.44 1.46
N VAL A 54 3.44 -11.36 1.30
CA VAL A 54 3.85 -10.83 -0.01
C VAL A 54 5.36 -10.65 -0.06
N GLN A 55 5.91 -10.73 -1.27
CA GLN A 55 7.28 -10.34 -1.58
C GLN A 55 7.31 -8.93 -2.19
N VAL A 56 8.23 -8.09 -1.73
CA VAL A 56 8.51 -6.77 -2.29
C VAL A 56 9.30 -6.91 -3.59
N LEU A 57 8.71 -6.45 -4.69
CA LEU A 57 9.31 -6.48 -6.01
C LEU A 57 9.99 -5.17 -6.37
N ASP A 58 9.40 -4.04 -5.99
CA ASP A 58 9.92 -2.71 -6.28
C ASP A 58 9.40 -1.66 -5.27
N LEU A 59 10.05 -0.51 -5.22
CA LEU A 59 9.73 0.62 -4.34
C LEU A 59 9.70 1.94 -5.13
N HIS A 60 8.49 2.48 -5.33
CA HIS A 60 8.25 3.73 -6.05
C HIS A 60 8.13 4.87 -5.04
N ILE A 61 9.21 5.62 -4.81
CA ILE A 61 9.27 6.67 -3.78
C ILE A 61 9.04 8.04 -4.42
N PHE A 62 8.17 8.83 -3.79
CA PHE A 62 7.77 10.17 -4.25
C PHE A 62 7.77 11.17 -3.10
N ASP A 63 7.86 12.45 -3.44
CA ASP A 63 7.82 13.54 -2.45
C ASP A 63 6.45 13.67 -1.78
N ASN A 64 5.37 13.23 -2.43
CA ASN A 64 4.01 13.27 -1.90
C ASN A 64 3.06 12.37 -2.71
N PHE A 65 1.85 12.17 -2.20
CA PHE A 65 0.82 11.39 -2.88
C PHE A 65 0.30 12.02 -4.18
N ALA A 66 0.40 13.35 -4.35
CA ALA A 66 -0.03 14.00 -5.59
C ALA A 66 0.86 13.65 -6.78
N GLN A 67 2.16 13.46 -6.56
CA GLN A 67 3.07 12.92 -7.58
C GLN A 67 2.82 11.43 -7.80
N LEU A 68 2.72 10.66 -6.72
CA LEU A 68 2.44 9.22 -6.79
C LEU A 68 1.20 8.90 -7.65
N TYR A 69 0.10 9.62 -7.44
CA TYR A 69 -1.16 9.38 -8.17
C TYR A 69 -1.09 9.73 -9.66
N LYS A 70 -0.13 10.56 -10.07
CA LYS A 70 0.09 10.91 -11.47
C LYS A 70 0.95 9.87 -12.19
N GLU A 71 1.87 9.23 -11.47
CA GLU A 71 2.89 8.36 -12.06
C GLU A 71 2.50 6.87 -11.98
N LEU A 72 1.79 6.45 -10.94
CA LEU A 72 1.43 5.05 -10.76
C LEU A 72 0.10 4.67 -11.42
N ASP A 73 0.00 3.40 -11.83
CA ASP A 73 -1.28 2.81 -12.20
C ASP A 73 -2.18 2.64 -10.98
N LEU A 74 -3.15 3.54 -10.84
CA LEU A 74 -4.08 3.55 -9.72
C LEU A 74 -4.94 2.28 -9.67
N LEU A 75 -5.16 1.57 -10.79
CA LEU A 75 -5.88 0.29 -10.75
C LEU A 75 -5.09 -0.74 -9.95
N SER A 76 -3.79 -0.87 -10.23
CA SER A 76 -2.86 -1.69 -9.45
C SER A 76 -2.73 -1.24 -7.99
N CYS A 77 -3.05 0.02 -7.70
CA CYS A 77 -3.09 0.57 -6.33
C CYS A 77 -4.39 0.26 -5.57
N GLY A 78 -5.36 -0.42 -6.19
CA GLY A 78 -6.64 -0.76 -5.57
C GLY A 78 -7.79 0.21 -5.85
N TYR A 79 -7.65 1.08 -6.85
CA TYR A 79 -8.78 1.79 -7.43
C TYR A 79 -9.48 0.92 -8.49
N THR A 80 -10.74 1.20 -8.76
CA THR A 80 -11.52 0.50 -9.78
C THR A 80 -11.78 1.43 -10.97
N LYS A 81 -12.24 0.88 -12.10
CA LYS A 81 -12.68 1.68 -13.25
C LYS A 81 -13.76 2.71 -12.90
N SER A 82 -14.56 2.45 -11.86
CA SER A 82 -15.58 3.37 -11.37
C SER A 82 -14.99 4.46 -10.46
N SER A 83 -14.04 4.13 -9.57
CA SER A 83 -13.48 5.11 -8.62
C SER A 83 -12.30 5.91 -9.18
N ILE A 84 -11.59 5.41 -10.19
CA ILE A 84 -10.35 6.03 -10.69
C ILE A 84 -10.55 7.46 -11.21
N LYS A 85 -11.75 7.80 -11.69
CA LYS A 85 -12.06 9.16 -12.17
C LYS A 85 -12.16 10.19 -11.04
N GLU A 86 -12.45 9.72 -9.83
CA GLU A 86 -12.61 10.54 -8.63
C GLU A 86 -11.41 10.39 -7.69
N ALA A 87 -10.47 9.50 -8.02
CA ALA A 87 -9.30 9.20 -7.22
C ALA A 87 -8.43 10.44 -7.08
N LYS A 88 -8.08 10.75 -5.83
CA LYS A 88 -7.31 11.94 -5.52
C LYS A 88 -6.44 11.74 -4.27
N PRO A 89 -5.34 12.48 -4.13
CA PRO A 89 -4.41 12.30 -3.00
C PRO A 89 -5.08 12.44 -1.63
N GLU A 90 -6.16 13.23 -1.54
CA GLU A 90 -6.92 13.46 -0.31
C GLU A 90 -7.60 12.18 0.21
N ASP A 91 -7.74 11.14 -0.62
CA ASP A 91 -8.23 9.82 -0.19
C ASP A 91 -7.30 9.21 0.89
N MET A 92 -6.04 9.66 0.97
CA MET A 92 -5.09 9.26 2.00
C MET A 92 -5.33 9.91 3.37
N GLU A 93 -6.13 10.99 3.46
CA GLU A 93 -6.53 11.61 4.75
C GLU A 93 -7.40 10.68 5.60
N VAL A 94 -7.94 9.60 5.02
CA VAL A 94 -8.63 8.52 5.75
C VAL A 94 -7.66 7.74 6.66
N TYR A 95 -6.38 7.68 6.28
CA TYR A 95 -5.37 6.84 6.94
C TYR A 95 -4.32 7.64 7.71
N TYR A 96 -4.05 8.88 7.29
CA TYR A 96 -2.97 9.70 7.81
C TYR A 96 -3.45 11.11 8.11
N SER A 97 -2.91 11.74 9.16
CA SER A 97 -3.16 13.15 9.40
C SER A 97 -2.48 14.03 8.35
N ARG A 98 -2.97 15.26 8.17
CA ARG A 98 -2.33 16.23 7.26
C ARG A 98 -0.87 16.49 7.60
N GLU A 99 -0.57 16.60 8.89
CA GLU A 99 0.81 16.75 9.37
C GLU A 99 1.70 15.59 8.92
N GLN A 100 1.20 14.35 8.95
CA GLN A 100 1.95 13.20 8.46
C GLN A 100 2.14 13.23 6.93
N LEU A 101 1.12 13.65 6.19
CA LEU A 101 1.19 13.78 4.73
C LEU A 101 2.14 14.91 4.28
N GLU A 102 2.31 15.95 5.09
CA GLU A 102 3.27 17.03 4.86
C GLU A 102 4.68 16.67 5.31
N GLN A 103 4.81 15.91 6.40
CA GLN A 103 6.10 15.52 6.97
C GLN A 103 6.79 14.44 6.15
N TYR A 104 6.03 13.46 5.65
CA TYR A 104 6.57 12.29 4.97
C TYR A 104 6.21 12.29 3.49
N GLY A 105 7.13 11.76 2.68
CA GLY A 105 6.83 11.42 1.29
C GLY A 105 5.87 10.23 1.18
N ALA A 106 5.65 9.78 -0.05
CA ALA A 106 4.82 8.62 -0.34
C ALA A 106 5.67 7.49 -0.94
N VAL A 107 5.25 6.25 -0.70
CA VAL A 107 5.84 5.08 -1.36
C VAL A 107 4.74 4.17 -1.89
N GLY A 108 4.86 3.80 -3.16
CA GLY A 108 4.17 2.66 -3.77
C GLY A 108 5.04 1.43 -3.67
N ILE A 109 4.62 0.45 -2.87
CA ILE A 109 5.34 -0.80 -2.67
C ILE A 109 4.76 -1.81 -3.66
N GLU A 110 5.53 -2.22 -4.66
CA GLU A 110 5.10 -3.24 -5.60
C GLU A 110 5.30 -4.64 -5.01
N LEU A 111 4.26 -5.47 -5.10
CA LEU A 111 4.11 -6.67 -4.29
C LEU A 111 3.65 -7.85 -5.13
N ARG A 112 4.10 -9.04 -4.73
CA ARG A 112 3.59 -10.33 -5.20
C ARG A 112 3.08 -11.15 -4.03
N VAL A 113 1.83 -11.61 -4.10
CA VAL A 113 1.30 -12.55 -3.12
C VAL A 113 2.05 -13.88 -3.21
N ILE A 114 2.54 -14.36 -2.07
CA ILE A 114 3.24 -15.63 -1.92
C ILE A 114 2.34 -16.65 -1.23
N ASP A 115 1.63 -16.20 -0.19
CA ASP A 115 0.68 -17.02 0.54
C ASP A 115 -0.46 -16.16 1.11
N SER A 116 -1.62 -16.77 1.33
CA SER A 116 -2.76 -16.12 1.99
C SER A 116 -3.60 -17.12 2.74
N ILE A 117 -3.90 -16.83 4.01
CA ILE A 117 -4.71 -17.64 4.92
C ILE A 117 -5.95 -16.81 5.29
#